data_AF-A0A396JTD9-F1
#
_entry.id   AF-A0A396JTD9-F1
#
_cell.length_a   1.000
_cell.length_b   1.000
_cell.length_c   1.000
_cell.angle_alpha   90.00
_cell.angle_beta   90.00
_cell.angle_gamma   90.00
#
_symmetry.space_group_name_H-M   'P 1'
#
loop_
_entity.id
_entity.type
_entity.pdbx_description
1 polymer ?
#
loop_
_entity_poly.entity_id
_entity_poly.type
_entity_poly.pdbx_seq_one_letter_code
_entity_poly.pdbx_strand_id
1 'polypeptide(L)'
;MESLQTLSGVKIGKGGIELIKELGKLRQLRKLTLFYARAEHFSALSSSLNEMRHLEKLCIVSGWEDGSYYDVIDLHLVSPPPMLRILKLGGRLEKIPEWIPQLKNLVNLI
;
A
#
# COMPACT_ATOMS: atom_id res chain seq x y z
N MET A 1 14.15 13.46 8.26
CA MET A 1 14.18 12.34 7.29
C MET A 1 13.21 12.63 6.14
N GLU A 2 13.38 13.73 5.40
CA GLU A 2 12.34 14.21 4.45
C GLU A 2 12.66 13.92 2.97
N SER A 3 13.80 13.31 2.67
CA SER A 3 14.25 13.03 1.30
C SER A 3 14.05 11.58 0.85
N LEU A 4 13.48 10.71 1.68
CA LEU A 4 13.34 9.30 1.33
C LEU A 4 12.27 9.13 0.24
N GLN A 5 12.70 8.67 -0.93
CA GLN A 5 11.81 8.47 -2.09
C GLN A 5 11.49 7.01 -2.38
N THR A 6 12.30 6.07 -1.87
CA THR A 6 12.10 4.64 -2.10
C THR A 6 12.19 3.90 -0.79
N LEU A 7 11.17 3.11 -0.51
CA LEU A 7 11.15 2.17 0.59
C LEU A 7 10.56 0.84 0.08
N SER A 8 11.40 -0.19 0.05
CA SER A 8 11.06 -1.47 -0.56
C SER A 8 11.53 -2.62 0.33
N GLY A 9 10.84 -3.77 0.26
CA GLY A 9 11.20 -4.91 1.10
C GLY A 9 10.74 -4.77 2.55
N VAL A 10 9.78 -3.90 2.84
CA VAL A 10 9.31 -3.68 4.21
C VAL A 10 8.38 -4.81 4.60
N LYS A 11 8.77 -5.57 5.61
CA LYS A 11 7.91 -6.59 6.23
C LYS A 11 7.09 -5.95 7.35
N ILE A 12 5.78 -6.15 7.33
CA ILE A 12 4.92 -5.68 8.42
C ILE A 12 4.94 -6.74 9.52
N GLY A 13 5.74 -6.49 10.57
CA GLY A 13 5.89 -7.37 11.72
C GLY A 13 5.05 -6.94 12.92
N LYS A 14 5.49 -7.34 14.12
CA LYS A 14 4.90 -6.89 15.39
C LYS A 14 4.97 -5.36 15.52
N GLY A 15 3.86 -4.71 15.85
CA GLY A 15 3.76 -3.24 15.83
C GLY A 15 3.54 -2.65 14.43
N GLY A 16 2.96 -3.44 13.51
CA GLY A 16 2.71 -3.04 12.14
C GLY A 16 1.88 -1.75 12.00
N ILE A 17 0.94 -1.52 12.92
CA ILE A 17 0.10 -0.31 12.92
C ILE A 17 0.93 0.95 13.14
N GLU A 18 1.83 0.95 14.12
CA GLU A 18 2.74 2.08 14.39
C GLU A 18 3.65 2.34 13.20
N LEU A 19 4.23 1.28 12.62
CA LEU A 19 5.05 1.39 11.40
C LEU A 19 4.25 2.07 10.28
N ILE A 20 3.03 1.61 10.00
CA ILE A 20 2.18 2.17 8.93
C ILE A 20 1.86 3.65 9.17
N LYS A 21 1.59 4.04 10.42
CA LYS A 21 1.38 5.45 10.79
C LYS A 21 2.62 6.29 10.51
N GLU A 22 3.81 5.80 10.85
CA GLU A 22 5.07 6.50 10.54
C GLU A 22 5.34 6.58 9.02
N LEU A 23 5.00 5.53 8.26
CA LEU A 23 5.08 5.57 6.80
C LEU A 23 4.24 6.71 6.22
N GLY A 24 3.04 6.97 6.77
CA GLY A 24 2.18 8.08 6.35
C GLY A 24 2.84 9.45 6.42
N LYS A 25 3.84 9.63 7.29
CA LYS A 25 4.60 10.88 7.43
C LYS A 25 5.63 11.08 6.31
N LEU A 26 5.99 10.03 5.57
CA LEU A 26 6.96 10.06 4.47
C LEU A 26 6.33 10.59 3.18
N ARG A 27 5.94 11.86 3.17
CA ARG A 27 5.14 12.46 2.08
C ARG A 27 5.86 12.55 0.74
N GLN A 28 7.19 12.46 0.72
CA GLN A 28 8.03 12.48 -0.49
C GLN A 28 8.26 11.09 -1.10
N LEU A 29 7.67 10.04 -0.53
CA LEU A 29 7.86 8.67 -0.99
C LEU A 29 7.24 8.47 -2.38
N ARG A 30 8.03 7.94 -3.31
CA ARG A 30 7.62 7.63 -4.69
C ARG A 30 7.44 6.13 -4.92
N LYS A 31 8.14 5.28 -4.17
CA LYS A 31 8.06 3.82 -4.29
C LYS A 31 7.89 3.19 -2.92
N LEU A 32 6.83 2.43 -2.75
CA LEU A 32 6.52 1.67 -1.54
C LEU A 32 6.29 0.20 -1.88
N THR A 33 6.98 -0.70 -1.19
CA THR A 33 6.72 -2.14 -1.27
C THR A 33 6.63 -2.74 0.13
N LEU A 34 5.44 -3.26 0.44
CA LEU A 34 5.08 -3.85 1.72
C LEU A 34 4.78 -5.34 1.56
N PHE A 35 5.25 -6.14 2.51
CA PHE A 35 4.99 -7.57 2.61
C PHE A 35 4.28 -7.91 3.91
N TYR A 36 3.46 -8.95 3.84
CA TYR A 36 2.74 -9.54 4.97
C TYR A 36 1.72 -8.59 5.60
N ALA A 37 1.03 -7.81 4.75
CA ALA A 37 -0.12 -7.03 5.20
C ALA A 37 -1.28 -7.97 5.60
N ARG A 38 -1.89 -7.73 6.75
CA ARG A 38 -2.97 -8.54 7.31
C ARG A 38 -4.24 -7.72 7.40
N ALA A 39 -5.38 -8.40 7.61
CA ALA A 39 -6.69 -7.76 7.71
C ALA A 39 -6.70 -6.51 8.63
N GLU A 40 -6.06 -6.61 9.81
CA GLU A 40 -5.98 -5.53 10.79
C GLU A 40 -5.20 -4.28 10.31
N HIS A 41 -4.33 -4.43 9.30
CA HIS A 41 -3.46 -3.35 8.81
C HIS A 41 -4.14 -2.43 7.80
N PHE A 42 -5.17 -2.90 7.09
CA PHE A 42 -5.65 -2.19 5.89
C PHE A 42 -6.36 -0.86 6.19
N SER A 43 -6.99 -0.71 7.35
CA SER A 43 -7.56 0.57 7.78
C SER A 43 -6.47 1.64 7.98
N ALA A 44 -5.39 1.28 8.68
CA ALA A 44 -4.24 2.16 8.87
C ALA A 44 -3.52 2.44 7.53
N LEU A 45 -3.35 1.42 6.69
CA LEU A 45 -2.74 1.57 5.36
C LEU A 45 -3.54 2.52 4.48
N SER A 46 -4.86 2.39 4.47
CA SER A 46 -5.76 3.26 3.72
C SER A 46 -5.55 4.71 4.13
N SER A 47 -5.54 4.98 5.44
CA SER A 47 -5.30 6.32 5.98
C SER A 47 -3.93 6.87 5.53
N SER A 48 -2.85 6.11 5.72
CA SER A 48 -1.49 6.55 5.36
C SER A 48 -1.31 6.75 3.85
N LEU A 49 -1.88 5.88 3.01
CA LEU A 49 -1.77 5.98 1.55
C LEU A 49 -2.49 7.20 0.99
N ASN A 50 -3.61 7.62 1.59
CA ASN A 50 -4.32 8.85 1.20
C ASN A 50 -3.45 10.12 1.39
N GLU A 51 -2.44 10.08 2.26
CA GLU A 51 -1.49 11.19 2.45
C GLU A 51 -0.30 11.18 1.49
N MET A 52 -0.01 10.05 0.83
CA MET A 52 1.19 9.85 0.00
C MET A 52 1.00 10.34 -1.45
N ARG A 53 0.83 11.66 -1.61
CA ARG A 53 0.48 12.27 -2.91
C ARG A 53 1.53 12.10 -4.02
N HIS A 54 2.79 11.86 -3.68
CA HIS A 54 3.89 11.67 -4.63
C HIS A 54 4.16 10.20 -4.97
N LEU A 55 3.35 9.26 -4.47
CA LEU A 55 3.57 7.84 -4.70
C LEU A 55 3.32 7.45 -6.15
N GLU A 56 4.33 6.87 -6.79
CA GLU A 56 4.31 6.43 -8.19
C GLU A 56 4.20 4.91 -8.33
N LYS A 57 4.75 4.16 -7.37
CA LYS A 57 4.71 2.70 -7.34
C LYS A 57 4.29 2.20 -5.97
N LEU A 58 3.22 1.43 -5.94
CA LEU A 58 2.74 0.72 -4.76
C LEU A 58 2.73 -0.78 -5.03
N CYS A 59 3.36 -1.54 -4.15
CA CYS A 59 3.24 -2.99 -4.10
C CYS A 59 2.86 -3.39 -2.68
N ILE A 60 1.76 -4.11 -2.53
CA ILE A 60 1.33 -4.69 -1.26
C ILE A 60 1.15 -6.19 -1.47
N VAL A 61 1.83 -6.99 -0.67
CA VAL A 61 1.59 -8.43 -0.59
C VAL A 61 0.95 -8.73 0.75
N SER A 62 -0.26 -9.28 0.74
CA SER A 62 -0.99 -9.66 1.94
C SER A 62 -0.64 -11.07 2.41
N GLY A 63 -1.05 -11.42 3.62
CA GLY A 63 -0.93 -12.77 4.15
C GLY A 63 0.22 -12.96 5.14
N TRP A 64 0.48 -14.23 5.45
CA TRP A 64 1.45 -14.64 6.47
C TRP A 64 2.85 -14.81 5.87
N GLU A 65 3.87 -14.61 6.71
CA GLU A 65 5.27 -14.76 6.29
C GLU A 65 5.62 -16.20 5.86
N ASP A 66 4.93 -17.19 6.42
CA ASP A 66 5.08 -18.60 6.05
C ASP A 66 4.40 -18.97 4.73
N GLY A 67 3.71 -18.03 4.08
CA GLY A 67 3.02 -18.24 2.80
C GLY A 67 1.81 -19.17 2.90
N SER A 68 1.36 -19.52 4.11
CA SER A 68 0.25 -20.46 4.31
C SER A 68 -1.10 -19.91 3.85
N TYR A 69 -1.28 -18.59 3.91
CA TYR A 69 -2.55 -17.96 3.62
C TYR A 69 -2.39 -16.50 3.18
N TYR A 70 -3.07 -16.14 2.09
CA TYR A 70 -3.23 -14.74 1.65
C TYR A 70 -4.45 -14.12 2.32
N ASP A 71 -4.29 -12.98 2.97
CA ASP A 71 -5.44 -12.20 3.48
C ASP A 71 -6.15 -11.47 2.35
N VAL A 72 -7.43 -11.20 2.56
CA VAL A 72 -8.22 -10.34 1.66
C VAL A 72 -7.67 -8.92 1.75
N ILE A 73 -7.33 -8.33 0.61
CA ILE A 73 -6.90 -6.94 0.51
C ILE A 73 -8.16 -6.06 0.51
N ASP A 74 -8.30 -5.24 1.55
CA ASP A 74 -9.44 -4.34 1.73
C ASP A 74 -8.97 -2.88 1.91
N LEU A 75 -8.61 -2.23 0.79
CA LEU A 75 -8.12 -0.85 0.79
C LEU A 75 -9.20 0.13 0.36
N HIS A 76 -9.43 1.15 1.18
CA HIS A 76 -10.38 2.23 0.93
C HIS A 76 -9.68 3.58 0.77
N LEU A 77 -9.36 3.94 -0.48
CA LEU A 77 -8.71 5.20 -0.79
C LEU A 77 -9.73 6.23 -1.28
N VAL A 78 -10.05 7.22 -0.44
CA VAL A 78 -10.93 8.34 -0.78
C VAL A 78 -10.21 9.34 -1.71
N SER A 79 -8.89 9.47 -1.54
CA SER A 79 -8.03 10.30 -2.38
C SER A 79 -6.82 9.45 -2.80
N PRO A 80 -7.01 8.53 -3.76
CA PRO A 80 -5.92 7.63 -4.18
C PRO A 80 -4.72 8.44 -4.70
N PRO A 81 -3.47 7.97 -4.51
CA PRO A 81 -2.28 8.72 -4.90
C PRO A 81 -2.33 9.12 -6.38
N PRO A 82 -2.37 10.42 -6.72
CA PRO A 82 -2.66 10.86 -8.08
C PRO A 82 -1.53 10.55 -9.06
N MET A 83 -0.30 10.37 -8.55
CA MET A 83 0.89 10.06 -9.34
C MET A 83 1.09 8.55 -9.54
N LEU A 84 0.18 7.70 -9.06
CA LEU A 84 0.37 6.25 -9.10
C LEU A 84 0.35 5.73 -10.54
N ARG A 85 1.46 5.10 -10.94
CA ARG A 85 1.68 4.53 -12.26
C ARG A 85 1.72 3.01 -12.25
N ILE A 86 2.17 2.42 -11.15
CA ILE A 86 2.26 0.98 -10.98
C ILE A 86 1.59 0.59 -9.67
N LEU A 87 0.59 -0.27 -9.77
CA LEU A 87 -0.08 -0.88 -8.64
C LEU A 87 0.09 -2.40 -8.71
N LYS A 88 0.62 -2.99 -7.64
CA LYS A 88 0.68 -4.44 -7.47
C LYS A 88 -0.01 -4.87 -6.19
N LEU A 89 -1.01 -5.75 -6.30
CA LEU A 89 -1.77 -6.29 -5.18
C LEU A 89 -1.60 -7.82 -5.13
N GLY A 90 -0.65 -8.29 -4.33
CA GLY A 90 -0.41 -9.72 -4.12
C GLY A 90 -1.25 -10.25 -2.97
N GLY A 91 -2.43 -10.76 -3.24
CA GLY A 91 -3.33 -11.26 -2.20
C GLY A 91 -4.68 -11.69 -2.77
N ARG A 92 -5.63 -12.00 -1.90
CA ARG A 92 -7.01 -12.25 -2.33
C ARG A 92 -7.75 -10.92 -2.48
N LEU A 93 -8.50 -10.76 -3.56
CA LEU A 93 -9.41 -9.65 -3.78
C LEU A 93 -10.82 -10.21 -3.94
N GLU A 94 -11.77 -9.72 -3.13
CA GLU A 94 -13.18 -10.09 -3.30
C GLU A 94 -13.81 -9.34 -4.47
N LYS A 95 -13.43 -8.07 -4.63
CA LYS A 95 -13.79 -7.21 -5.77
C LYS A 95 -12.62 -6.31 -6.12
N ILE A 96 -12.64 -5.79 -7.34
CA ILE A 96 -11.71 -4.73 -7.74
C ILE A 96 -12.07 -3.46 -6.93
N PRO A 97 -11.11 -2.85 -6.20
CA PRO A 97 -11.38 -1.63 -5.44
C PRO A 97 -11.84 -0.47 -6.33
N GLU A 98 -12.87 0.24 -5.89
CA GLU A 98 -13.56 1.31 -6.65
C GLU A 98 -12.68 2.56 -6.92
N TRP A 99 -11.55 2.68 -6.22
CA TRP A 99 -10.57 3.74 -6.44
C TRP A 99 -9.60 3.45 -7.58
N ILE A 100 -9.46 2.19 -8.02
CA ILE A 100 -8.55 1.84 -9.12
C ILE A 100 -8.94 2.56 -10.42
N PRO A 101 -10.22 2.57 -10.86
CA PRO A 101 -10.64 3.32 -12.05
C PRO A 101 -10.39 4.84 -11.98
N GLN A 102 -10.18 5.40 -10.78
CA GLN A 102 -9.95 6.84 -10.58
C GLN A 102 -8.49 7.23 -10.85
N LEU A 103 -7.58 6.25 -10.98
CA LEU A 103 -6.15 6.47 -11.21
C LEU A 103 -5.84 6.81 -12.67
N LYS A 104 -5.84 8.11 -12.99
CA LYS A 104 -5.60 8.61 -14.37
C LYS A 104 -4.21 8.28 -14.94
N ASN A 105 -3.21 8.06 -14.09
CA ASN A 105 -1.82 7.83 -14.49
C ASN A 105 -1.39 6.35 -14.41
N LEU A 106 -2.32 5.44 -14.12
CA LEU A 106 -2.00 4.02 -13.96
C LEU A 106 -1.60 3.42 -15.31
N VAL A 107 -0.36 2.93 -15.39
CA VAL A 107 0.20 2.28 -16.59
C VAL A 107 0.22 0.77 -16.44
N ASN A 108 0.35 0.27 -15.21
CA ASN A 108 0.43 -1.16 -14.95
C ASN A 108 -0.30 -1.55 -13.66
N LEU A 109 -1.15 -2.57 -13.77
CA LEU A 109 -1.89 -3.20 -12.68
C LEU A 109 -1.55 -4.69 -12.68
N ILE A 110 -0.98 -5.18 -11.57
CA ILE A 110 -0.48 -6.55 -11.40
C ILE A 110 -1.09 -7.22 -10.18
#